data_AF-A0A1H1RLZ0-F1
#
_entry.id   AF-A0A1H1RLZ0-F1
#
_cell.length_a   1.000
_cell.length_b   1.000
_cell.length_c   1.000
_cell.angle_alpha   90.00
_cell.angle_beta   90.00
_cell.angle_gamma   90.00
#
_symmetry.space_group_name_H-M   'P 1'
#
loop_
_entity.id
_entity.type
_entity.pdbx_description
1 polymer ?
#
loop_
_entity_poly.entity_id
_entity_poly.type
_entity_poly.pdbx_seq_one_letter_code
_entity_poly.pdbx_strand_id
1 'polypeptide(L)'
;MLQTQDYILNTEEEYQQINSVKNWIQNIHETGSFFNLSLRTLELIRRFNKLYSEVFENNDSSPSLVNQLMITARGLETELVQEN
;
A
#
# COMPACT_ATOMS: atom_id res chain seq x y z
N MET A 1 31.27 -7.51 -2.34
CA MET A 1 29.92 -7.88 -1.86
C MET A 1 29.27 -6.65 -1.25
N LEU A 2 28.68 -5.79 -2.09
CA LEU A 2 28.01 -4.53 -1.70
C LEU A 2 26.48 -4.58 -1.92
N GLN A 3 25.96 -5.62 -2.59
CA GLN A 3 24.57 -5.64 -3.06
C GLN A 3 23.52 -6.03 -2.01
N THR A 4 23.91 -6.75 -0.96
CA THR A 4 22.94 -7.27 0.01
C THR A 4 22.41 -6.18 0.96
N GLN A 5 23.23 -5.18 1.27
CA GLN A 5 22.87 -4.14 2.24
C GLN A 5 21.93 -3.10 1.63
N ASP A 6 22.15 -2.70 0.37
CA ASP A 6 21.23 -1.84 -0.39
C ASP A 6 19.87 -2.51 -0.64
N TYR A 7 19.85 -3.83 -0.87
CA TYR A 7 18.59 -4.57 -1.04
C TYR A 7 17.75 -4.60 0.25
N ILE A 8 18.39 -4.81 1.40
CA ILE A 8 17.70 -4.84 2.71
C ILE A 8 17.12 -3.46 3.07
N LEU A 9 17.88 -2.39 2.83
CA LEU A 9 17.42 -1.01 3.05
C LEU A 9 16.20 -0.65 2.20
N ASN A 10 16.21 -0.99 0.90
CA ASN A 10 15.05 -0.75 0.02
C ASN A 10 13.81 -1.51 0.51
N THR A 11 13.99 -2.75 0.98
CA THR A 11 12.86 -3.57 1.43
C THR A 11 12.18 -2.97 2.68
N GLU A 12 12.97 -2.41 3.61
CA GLU A 12 12.43 -1.80 4.83
C GLU A 12 11.66 -0.50 4.55
N GLU A 13 12.19 0.38 3.70
CA GLU A 13 11.50 1.59 3.25
C GLU A 13 10.19 1.26 2.52
N GLU A 14 10.19 0.23 1.67
CA GLU A 14 9.01 -0.25 0.97
C GLU A 14 7.91 -0.75 1.93
N TYR A 15 8.30 -1.49 2.98
CA TYR A 15 7.36 -1.90 4.02
C TYR A 15 6.82 -0.72 4.83
N GLN A 16 7.65 0.28 5.12
CA GLN A 16 7.20 1.51 5.79
C GLN A 16 6.18 2.29 4.93
N GLN A 17 6.39 2.35 3.62
CA GLN A 17 5.45 2.96 2.68
C GLN A 17 4.09 2.23 2.70
N ILE A 18 4.11 0.90 2.61
CA ILE A 18 2.89 0.08 2.67
C ILE A 18 2.13 0.31 3.99
N ASN A 19 2.83 0.36 5.11
CA ASN A 19 2.21 0.61 6.42
C ASN A 19 1.64 2.03 6.55
N SER A 20 2.32 3.03 6.00
CA SER A 20 1.83 4.42 5.96
C SER A 20 0.52 4.52 5.19
N VAL A 21 0.44 3.87 4.01
CA VAL A 21 -0.79 3.83 3.21
C VAL A 21 -1.92 3.10 3.95
N LYS A 22 -1.62 1.98 4.62
CA LYS A 22 -2.61 1.26 5.45
C LYS A 22 -3.18 2.15 6.56
N ASN A 23 -2.33 2.88 7.28
CA ASN A 23 -2.77 3.79 8.33
C ASN A 23 -3.65 4.91 7.77
N TRP A 24 -3.33 5.41 6.58
CA TRP A 24 -4.11 6.46 5.94
C TRP A 24 -5.51 5.97 5.54
N ILE A 25 -5.60 4.76 4.97
CA ILE A 25 -6.88 4.10 4.68
C ILE A 25 -7.70 3.90 5.95
N GLN A 26 -7.06 3.48 7.03
CA GLN A 26 -7.75 3.32 8.31
C GLN A 26 -8.30 4.65 8.82
N ASN A 27 -7.53 5.74 8.73
CA ASN A 27 -8.00 7.07 9.07
C ASN A 27 -9.21 7.50 8.20
N ILE A 28 -9.18 7.23 6.89
CA ILE A 28 -10.30 7.51 5.99
C ILE A 28 -11.58 6.78 6.45
N HIS A 29 -11.43 5.52 6.86
CA HIS A 29 -12.54 4.71 7.36
C HIS A 29 -13.07 5.26 8.70
N GLU A 30 -12.19 5.63 9.63
CA GLU A 30 -12.55 6.16 10.94
C GLU A 30 -13.19 7.55 10.87
N THR A 31 -12.73 8.41 9.95
CA THR A 31 -13.25 9.77 9.75
C THR A 31 -14.49 9.84 8.87
N GLY A 32 -14.82 8.76 8.15
CA GLY A 32 -15.92 8.75 7.20
C GLY A 32 -15.67 9.58 5.93
N SER A 33 -14.42 9.92 5.65
CA SER A 33 -14.05 10.79 4.51
C SER A 33 -14.11 10.09 3.15
N PHE A 34 -14.44 8.79 3.11
CA PHE A 34 -14.54 7.99 1.89
C PHE A 34 -15.54 8.53 0.85
N PHE A 35 -16.55 9.30 1.26
CA PHE A 35 -17.50 9.93 0.34
C PHE A 35 -16.87 11.04 -0.53
N ASN A 36 -15.71 11.57 -0.13
CA ASN A 36 -15.02 12.63 -0.86
C ASN A 36 -14.00 12.07 -1.86
N LEU A 37 -13.79 10.75 -1.88
CA LEU A 37 -12.82 10.10 -2.75
C LEU A 37 -13.44 9.73 -4.09
N SER A 38 -12.64 9.75 -5.15
CA SER A 38 -13.12 9.27 -6.44
C SER A 38 -13.35 7.76 -6.43
N LEU A 39 -14.21 7.29 -7.35
CA LEU A 39 -14.40 5.85 -7.58
C LEU A 39 -13.08 5.13 -7.91
N ARG A 40 -12.14 5.84 -8.55
CA ARG A 40 -10.82 5.30 -8.87
C ARG A 40 -10.00 5.05 -7.60
N THR A 41 -9.98 6.02 -6.69
CA THR A 41 -9.31 5.90 -5.39
C THR A 41 -9.94 4.80 -4.55
N LEU A 42 -11.28 4.72 -4.51
CA LEU A 42 -11.98 3.65 -3.80
C LEU A 42 -11.62 2.26 -4.35
N GLU A 43 -11.52 2.11 -5.67
CA GLU A 43 -11.07 0.85 -6.28
C GLU A 43 -9.60 0.53 -5.97
N LEU A 44 -8.72 1.53 -5.89
CA LEU A 44 -7.34 1.35 -5.47
C LEU A 44 -7.23 0.92 -4.00
N ILE A 45 -8.01 1.53 -3.10
CA ILE A 45 -8.14 1.12 -1.70
C ILE A 45 -8.59 -0.35 -1.61
N ARG A 46 -9.62 -0.73 -2.38
CA ARG A 46 -10.12 -2.10 -2.43
C ARG A 46 -9.03 -3.09 -2.88
N ARG A 47 -8.29 -2.75 -3.94
CA ARG A 47 -7.18 -3.58 -4.45
C ARG A 47 -6.04 -3.67 -3.46
N PHE A 48 -5.67 -2.57 -2.83
CA PHE A 48 -4.63 -2.51 -1.80
C PHE A 48 -4.99 -3.44 -0.63
N ASN A 49 -6.20 -3.33 -0.07
CA ASN A 49 -6.63 -4.16 1.05
C ASN A 49 -6.61 -5.64 0.71
N LYS A 50 -7.02 -6.01 -0.52
CA LYS A 50 -6.94 -7.39 -0.99
C LYS A 50 -5.49 -7.88 -1.02
N LEU A 51 -4.60 -7.15 -1.67
CA LEU A 51 -3.18 -7.53 -1.80
C LEU A 51 -2.49 -7.57 -0.43
N TYR A 52 -2.80 -6.61 0.45
CA TYR A 52 -2.27 -6.58 1.81
C TYR A 52 -2.66 -7.84 2.58
N SER A 53 -3.93 -8.25 2.49
CA SER A 53 -4.42 -9.47 3.16
C SER A 53 -3.73 -10.72 2.62
N GLU A 54 -3.56 -10.83 1.30
CA GLU A 54 -2.84 -11.96 0.69
C GLU A 54 -1.38 -12.05 1.16
N VAL A 55 -0.67 -10.90 1.20
CA VAL A 55 0.76 -10.87 1.56
C VAL A 55 0.98 -11.07 3.06
N PHE A 56 0.21 -10.41 3.92
CA PHE A 56 0.47 -10.36 5.37
C PHE A 56 -0.43 -11.27 6.21
N GLU A 57 -1.68 -11.50 5.80
CA GLU A 57 -2.61 -12.35 6.57
C GLU A 57 -2.54 -13.80 6.09
N ASN A 58 -2.51 -14.02 4.78
CA ASN A 58 -2.36 -15.35 4.18
C ASN A 58 -0.90 -15.81 4.07
N ASN A 59 0.07 -14.95 4.41
CA ASN A 59 1.51 -15.19 4.29
C ASN A 59 1.99 -15.61 2.89
N ASP A 60 1.29 -15.20 1.82
CA ASP A 60 1.75 -15.40 0.45
C ASP A 60 2.69 -14.26 0.05
N SER A 61 3.96 -14.39 0.47
CA SER A 61 5.02 -13.44 0.16
C SER A 61 5.68 -13.70 -1.20
N SER A 62 4.93 -14.21 -2.19
CA SER A 62 5.49 -14.35 -3.53
C SER A 62 5.99 -12.99 -4.06
N PRO A 63 7.17 -12.92 -4.69
CA PRO A 63 7.73 -11.65 -5.16
C PRO A 63 6.79 -10.86 -6.08
N SER A 64 5.91 -11.57 -6.81
CA SER A 64 4.88 -10.95 -7.64
C SER A 64 3.82 -10.20 -6.81
N LEU A 65 3.30 -10.82 -5.74
CA LEU A 65 2.28 -10.20 -4.89
C LEU A 65 2.86 -9.01 -4.12
N VAL A 66 4.09 -9.14 -3.59
CA VAL A 66 4.79 -8.06 -2.90
C VAL A 66 5.00 -6.87 -3.85
N ASN A 67 5.47 -7.12 -5.08
CA ASN A 67 5.64 -6.06 -6.07
C ASN A 67 4.29 -5.41 -6.47
N GLN A 68 3.23 -6.20 -6.65
CA GLN A 68 1.90 -5.68 -6.91
C GLN A 68 1.38 -4.80 -5.77
N LEU A 69 1.59 -5.23 -4.52
CA LEU A 69 1.22 -4.46 -3.33
C LEU A 69 1.97 -3.14 -3.27
N MET A 70 3.28 -3.17 -3.52
CA MET A 70 4.15 -2.00 -3.52
C MET A 70 3.77 -0.97 -4.60
N ILE A 71 3.56 -1.43 -5.84
CA ILE A 71 3.09 -0.56 -6.94
C ILE A 71 1.73 0.03 -6.62
N THR A 72 0.82 -0.78 -6.05
CA THR A 72 -0.52 -0.32 -5.64
C THR A 72 -0.43 0.71 -4.52
N ALA A 73 0.43 0.52 -3.53
CA ALA A 73 0.66 1.46 -2.43
C ALA A 73 1.13 2.82 -2.95
N ARG A 74 2.13 2.84 -3.85
CA ARG A 74 2.64 4.06 -4.50
C ARG A 74 1.57 4.79 -5.31
N GLY A 75 0.81 4.04 -6.09
CA GLY A 75 -0.30 4.59 -6.87
C GLY A 75 -1.37 5.21 -5.98
N LEU A 76 -1.75 4.51 -4.91
CA LEU A 76 -2.76 4.98 -3.97
C LEU A 76 -2.30 6.20 -3.17
N GLU A 77 -1.05 6.23 -2.72
CA GLU A 77 -0.47 7.40 -2.06
C GLU A 77 -0.54 8.64 -2.95
N THR A 78 -0.19 8.49 -4.23
CA THR A 78 -0.25 9.58 -5.21
C THR A 78 -1.67 10.12 -5.38
N GLU A 79 -2.68 9.23 -5.50
CA GLU A 79 -4.07 9.65 -5.68
C GLU A 79 -4.63 10.27 -4.39
N LEU A 80 -4.29 9.74 -3.21
CA LEU A 80 -4.72 10.28 -1.92
C LEU A 80 -4.11 11.65 -1.62
N VAL A 81 -2.90 11.95 -2.10
CA VAL A 81 -2.31 13.31 -2.03
C VAL A 81 -3.01 14.28 -2.98
N GLN A 82 -3.56 13.82 -4.10
CA GLN A 82 -4.28 14.68 -5.05
C GLN A 82 -5.72 14.98 -4.61
N GLU A 83 -6.34 14.07 -3.86
CA GLU A 83 -7.74 14.17 -3.42
C GLU A 83 -7.93 14.79 -2.02
N ASN A 84 -6.85 15.01 -1.25
CA ASN A 84 -6.85 15.76 0.01
C ASN A 84 -6.30 17.19 -0.17
#